data_AF-A0A8B8D6C4-F1
#
_entry.id   AF-A0A8B8D6C4-F1
#
_cell.length_a   1.000
_cell.length_b   1.000
_cell.length_c   1.000
_cell.angle_alpha   90.00
_cell.angle_beta   90.00
_cell.angle_gamma   90.00
#
_symmetry.space_group_name_H-M   'P 1'
#
loop_
_entity.id
_entity.type
_entity.pdbx_description
1 polymer ?
#
loop_
_entity_poly.entity_id
_entity_poly.type
_entity_poly.pdbx_seq_one_letter_code
_entity_poly.pdbx_strand_id
1 'polypeptide(L)'
;MYVAIRKQKNGFLIIYIVVFVFAVIFIPLIFIQNNNINDTKKITAHRVDYRRLKSEMLQSLDKHFKSDDPKNDKTISSGWNKLFIQYKCCAVHDVTGTTNDFDTTPWCTTSGTCQATASQIPKTCCKDVTLANYSSAPSPCHASVNPGTYNPGCFELVKLLSIASVEPCQVFMLSFSLSILAILQILDAIVAIVVLPFLIYDFIINRK
;
A
#
# COMPACT_ATOMS: atom_id res chain seq x y z
N MET A 1 21.74 -6.54 -58.12
CA MET A 1 22.36 -6.30 -56.79
C MET A 1 21.99 -4.92 -56.20
N TYR A 2 22.16 -3.82 -56.93
CA TYR A 2 21.84 -2.45 -56.43
C TYR A 2 20.37 -2.21 -56.02
N VAL A 3 19.40 -2.83 -56.71
CA VAL A 3 17.96 -2.68 -56.44
C VAL A 3 17.51 -3.38 -55.15
N ALA A 4 18.10 -4.54 -54.83
CA ALA A 4 17.79 -5.29 -53.61
C ALA A 4 18.28 -4.55 -52.34
N ILE A 5 19.50 -3.99 -52.39
CA ILE A 5 20.08 -3.18 -51.31
C ILE A 5 19.26 -1.90 -51.07
N ARG A 6 18.70 -1.29 -52.12
CA ARG A 6 17.84 -0.10 -52.04
C ARG A 6 16.47 -0.41 -51.41
N LYS A 7 15.84 -1.54 -51.77
CA LYS A 7 14.60 -2.02 -51.13
C LYS A 7 14.80 -2.35 -49.64
N GLN A 8 15.93 -2.97 -49.28
CA GLN A 8 16.27 -3.32 -47.90
C GLN A 8 16.49 -2.07 -47.03
N LYS A 9 17.18 -1.03 -47.53
CA LYS A 9 17.32 0.27 -46.84
C LYS A 9 15.98 0.97 -46.61
N ASN A 10 15.06 0.90 -47.58
CA ASN A 10 13.73 1.50 -47.44
C ASN A 10 12.87 0.77 -46.40
N GLY A 11 13.00 -0.56 -46.28
CA GLY A 11 12.33 -1.33 -45.23
C GLY A 11 12.79 -0.96 -43.82
N PHE A 12 14.10 -0.83 -43.60
CA PHE A 12 14.64 -0.36 -42.31
C PHE A 12 14.20 1.07 -41.97
N LEU A 13 14.12 1.95 -42.97
CA LEU A 13 13.64 3.33 -42.77
C LEU A 13 12.17 3.35 -42.31
N ILE A 14 11.32 2.51 -42.90
CA ILE A 14 9.90 2.40 -42.51
C ILE A 14 9.78 1.89 -41.07
N ILE A 15 10.52 0.84 -40.70
CA ILE A 15 10.52 0.31 -39.33
C ILE A 15 10.97 1.39 -38.34
N TYR A 16 12.02 2.14 -38.66
CA TYR A 16 12.51 3.22 -37.81
C TYR A 16 11.48 4.34 -37.63
N ILE A 17 10.80 4.75 -38.70
CA ILE A 17 9.74 5.77 -38.65
C ILE A 17 8.57 5.28 -37.78
N VAL A 18 8.16 4.02 -37.93
CA VAL A 18 7.09 3.43 -37.12
C VAL A 18 7.47 3.45 -35.64
N VAL A 19 8.66 2.94 -35.28
CA VAL A 19 9.13 2.92 -33.89
C VAL A 19 9.22 4.33 -33.30
N PHE A 20 9.70 5.31 -34.08
CA PHE A 20 9.80 6.70 -33.65
C PHE A 20 8.44 7.34 -33.40
N VAL A 21 7.48 7.18 -34.32
CA VAL A 21 6.10 7.68 -34.17
C VAL A 21 5.43 7.07 -32.93
N PHE A 22 5.65 5.77 -32.70
CA PHE A 22 5.16 5.10 -31.50
C PHE A 22 5.79 5.68 -30.22
N ALA A 23 7.11 5.85 -30.16
CA ALA A 23 7.77 6.41 -28.98
C ALA A 23 7.24 7.82 -28.63
N VAL A 24 6.99 8.65 -29.65
CA VAL A 24 6.46 10.02 -29.46
C VAL A 24 5.03 10.02 -28.91
N ILE A 25 4.21 9.01 -29.20
CA ILE A 25 2.84 8.90 -28.67
C ILE A 25 2.83 8.28 -27.27
N PHE A 26 3.69 7.29 -27.01
CA PHE A 26 3.67 6.52 -25.76
C PHE A 26 4.34 7.22 -24.58
N ILE A 27 5.44 7.94 -24.81
CA ILE A 27 6.12 8.68 -23.73
C ILE A 27 5.16 9.69 -23.05
N PRO A 28 4.37 10.50 -23.79
CA PRO A 28 3.34 11.35 -23.21
C PRO A 28 2.24 10.58 -22.49
N LEU A 29 1.77 9.44 -23.02
CA LEU A 29 0.72 8.64 -22.39
C LEU A 29 1.16 8.09 -21.03
N ILE A 30 2.40 7.59 -20.92
CA ILE A 30 2.99 7.14 -19.65
C ILE A 30 3.08 8.31 -18.67
N PHE A 31 3.49 9.50 -19.14
CA PHE A 31 3.57 10.69 -18.32
C PHE A 31 2.19 11.14 -17.79
N ILE A 32 1.16 11.14 -18.66
CA ILE A 32 -0.23 11.46 -18.29
C ILE A 32 -0.77 10.45 -17.27
N GLN A 33 -0.52 9.16 -17.47
CA GLN A 33 -0.93 8.12 -16.51
C GLN A 33 -0.28 8.31 -15.14
N ASN A 34 1.02 8.59 -15.10
CA ASN A 34 1.73 8.85 -13.84
C ASN A 34 1.14 10.05 -13.08
N ASN A 35 0.79 11.12 -13.81
CA ASN A 35 0.15 12.30 -13.22
C ASN A 35 -1.27 11.97 -12.70
N ASN A 36 -2.08 11.25 -13.48
CA ASN A 36 -3.43 10.84 -13.08
C ASN A 36 -3.43 9.94 -11.84
N ILE A 37 -2.44 9.03 -11.69
CA ILE A 37 -2.29 8.20 -10.49
C ILE A 37 -1.96 9.07 -9.28
N ASN A 38 -1.06 10.04 -9.43
CA ASN A 38 -0.71 10.96 -8.35
C ASN A 38 -1.90 11.83 -7.93
N ASP A 39 -2.72 12.26 -8.87
CA ASP A 39 -3.94 13.02 -8.56
C ASP A 39 -5.02 12.12 -7.92
N THR A 40 -5.16 10.87 -8.37
CA THR A 40 -6.06 9.89 -7.73
C THR A 40 -5.65 9.62 -6.28
N LYS A 41 -4.36 9.57 -5.95
CA LYS A 41 -3.88 9.49 -4.56
C LYS A 41 -4.31 10.69 -3.73
N LYS A 42 -4.16 11.91 -4.26
CA LYS A 42 -4.61 13.14 -3.59
C LYS A 42 -6.11 13.13 -3.37
N ILE A 43 -6.89 12.76 -4.39
CA ILE A 43 -8.36 12.67 -4.30
C ILE A 43 -8.79 11.61 -3.28
N THR A 44 -8.14 10.44 -3.26
CA THR A 44 -8.47 9.37 -2.31
C THR A 44 -8.13 9.77 -0.88
N ALA A 45 -7.00 10.45 -0.67
CA ALA A 45 -6.66 11.03 0.64
C ALA A 45 -7.70 12.06 1.12
N HIS A 46 -8.40 12.75 0.21
CA HIS A 46 -9.52 13.64 0.52
C HIS A 46 -10.86 12.91 0.74
N ARG A 47 -11.01 11.67 0.26
CA ARG A 47 -12.24 10.86 0.43
C ARG A 47 -12.28 10.08 1.74
N VAL A 48 -11.14 9.83 2.38
CA VAL A 48 -11.12 9.19 3.70
C VAL A 48 -11.64 10.21 4.71
N ASP A 49 -12.83 9.96 5.25
CA ASP A 49 -13.37 10.74 6.36
C ASP A 49 -12.58 10.38 7.63
N TYR A 50 -11.47 11.09 7.84
CA TYR A 50 -10.58 10.90 8.98
C TYR A 50 -11.29 11.12 10.32
N ARG A 51 -12.34 11.96 10.36
CA ARG A 51 -13.13 12.19 11.58
C ARG A 51 -13.93 10.93 11.91
N ARG A 52 -14.61 10.37 10.92
CA ARG A 52 -15.35 9.11 11.07
C ARG A 52 -14.42 7.95 11.42
N LEU A 53 -13.29 7.82 10.72
CA LEU A 53 -12.29 6.78 11.01
C LEU A 53 -11.79 6.86 12.45
N LYS A 54 -11.44 8.06 12.92
CA LYS A 54 -11.02 8.27 14.31
C LYS A 54 -12.11 7.89 15.30
N SER A 55 -13.36 8.28 15.02
CA SER A 55 -14.51 7.95 15.85
C SER A 55 -14.77 6.44 15.91
N GLU A 56 -14.64 5.73 14.80
CA GLU A 56 -14.81 4.26 14.74
C GLU A 56 -13.65 3.54 15.46
N MET A 57 -12.42 4.04 15.34
CA MET A 57 -11.28 3.54 16.11
C MET A 57 -11.51 3.69 17.62
N LEU A 58 -11.91 4.87 18.07
CA LEU A 58 -12.23 5.13 19.48
C LEU A 58 -13.36 4.22 19.96
N GLN A 59 -14.44 4.12 19.19
CA GLN A 59 -15.57 3.27 19.53
C GLN A 59 -15.18 1.79 19.61
N SER A 60 -14.33 1.31 18.69
CA SER A 60 -13.83 -0.07 18.70
C SER A 60 -12.99 -0.34 19.94
N LEU A 61 -12.09 0.59 20.28
CA LEU A 61 -11.29 0.48 21.50
C LEU A 61 -12.19 0.47 22.74
N ASP A 62 -13.04 1.50 22.89
CA ASP A 62 -13.96 1.70 24.00
C ASP A 62 -14.88 0.51 24.23
N LYS A 63 -15.51 -0.06 23.19
CA LYS A 63 -16.49 -1.14 23.36
C LYS A 63 -15.91 -2.54 23.43
N HIS A 64 -14.74 -2.76 22.83
CA HIS A 64 -14.26 -4.12 22.55
C HIS A 64 -12.86 -4.43 23.09
N PHE A 65 -12.16 -3.47 23.68
CA PHE A 65 -10.91 -3.74 24.37
C PHE A 65 -11.16 -4.28 25.78
N LYS A 66 -10.80 -5.55 26.01
CA LYS A 66 -11.09 -6.31 27.23
C LYS A 66 -9.84 -6.92 27.88
N SER A 67 -8.73 -7.01 27.16
CA SER A 67 -7.52 -7.68 27.62
C SER A 67 -6.28 -7.13 26.92
N ASP A 68 -5.18 -6.98 27.66
CA ASP A 68 -3.85 -6.63 27.15
C ASP A 68 -3.03 -7.86 26.71
N ASP A 69 -3.64 -9.05 26.66
CA ASP A 69 -3.01 -10.27 26.14
C ASP A 69 -3.03 -10.33 24.60
N PRO A 70 -1.87 -10.26 23.92
CA PRO A 70 -1.81 -10.35 22.46
C PRO A 70 -2.05 -11.77 21.92
N LYS A 71 -2.01 -12.82 22.75
CA LYS A 71 -1.99 -14.23 22.29
C LYS A 71 -3.35 -14.73 21.80
N ASN A 72 -4.47 -14.13 22.21
CA ASN A 72 -5.81 -14.57 21.82
C ASN A 72 -6.26 -13.97 20.47
N ASP A 73 -5.79 -14.58 19.39
CA ASP A 73 -5.97 -14.15 18.00
C ASP A 73 -7.43 -13.93 17.53
N LYS A 74 -8.42 -14.46 18.25
CA LYS A 74 -9.85 -14.32 17.91
C LYS A 74 -10.52 -13.06 18.45
N THR A 75 -9.79 -12.23 19.20
CA THR A 75 -10.38 -11.07 19.89
C THR A 75 -9.96 -9.74 19.27
N ILE A 76 -10.88 -8.76 19.29
CA ILE A 76 -10.58 -7.37 18.90
C ILE A 76 -9.44 -6.81 19.77
N SER A 77 -9.37 -7.20 21.05
CA SER A 77 -8.29 -6.78 21.95
C SER A 77 -6.91 -7.30 21.48
N SER A 78 -6.80 -8.55 21.03
CA SER A 78 -5.54 -9.06 20.44
C SER A 78 -5.17 -8.30 19.17
N GLY A 79 -6.15 -7.92 18.34
CA GLY A 79 -5.93 -7.04 17.18
C GLY A 79 -5.27 -5.72 17.58
N TRP A 80 -5.84 -5.02 18.56
CA TRP A 80 -5.27 -3.79 19.12
C TRP A 80 -3.87 -4.00 19.71
N ASN A 81 -3.67 -5.03 20.52
CA ASN A 81 -2.38 -5.35 21.13
C ASN A 81 -1.28 -5.61 20.09
N LYS A 82 -1.60 -6.35 19.02
CA LYS A 82 -0.68 -6.58 17.90
C LYS A 82 -0.40 -5.28 17.15
N LEU A 83 -1.42 -4.45 16.95
CA LEU A 83 -1.26 -3.13 16.32
C LEU A 83 -0.29 -2.26 17.13
N PHE A 84 -0.43 -2.18 18.46
CA PHE A 84 0.48 -1.42 19.32
C PHE A 84 1.94 -1.87 19.18
N ILE A 85 2.18 -3.18 19.21
CA ILE A 85 3.53 -3.76 19.07
C ILE A 85 4.11 -3.51 17.68
N GLN A 86 3.35 -3.86 16.62
CA GLN A 86 3.83 -3.83 15.24
C GLN A 86 4.21 -2.42 14.82
N TYR A 87 3.45 -1.45 15.30
CA TYR A 87 3.51 -0.09 14.81
C TYR A 87 4.03 0.93 15.83
N LYS A 88 4.44 0.47 17.02
CA LYS A 88 5.09 1.28 18.04
C LYS A 88 4.27 2.53 18.41
N CYS A 89 2.97 2.33 18.58
CA CYS A 89 2.01 3.35 18.98
C CYS A 89 1.16 2.83 20.15
N CYS A 90 0.48 3.73 20.86
CA CYS A 90 -0.42 3.34 21.96
C CYS A 90 -1.69 4.18 21.91
N ALA A 91 -2.84 3.55 22.18
CA ALA A 91 -4.16 4.19 22.12
C ALA A 91 -4.49 4.82 20.75
N VAL A 92 -5.61 5.52 20.65
CA VAL A 92 -5.98 6.25 19.43
C VAL A 92 -5.37 7.65 19.46
N HIS A 93 -5.48 8.33 20.61
CA HIS A 93 -4.81 9.58 20.94
C HIS A 93 -3.42 9.34 21.53
N ASP A 94 -2.61 10.40 21.52
CA ASP A 94 -1.30 10.38 22.17
C ASP A 94 -1.45 10.13 23.68
N VAL A 95 -0.61 9.24 24.20
CA VAL A 95 -0.57 8.88 25.61
C VAL A 95 0.43 9.78 26.31
N THR A 96 -0.10 10.79 27.02
CA THR A 96 0.71 11.80 27.75
C THR A 96 0.67 11.63 29.27
N GLY A 97 -0.19 10.75 29.78
CA GLY A 97 -0.33 10.47 31.20
C GLY A 97 -1.23 9.28 31.49
N THR A 98 -1.59 9.11 32.75
CA THR A 98 -2.40 7.97 33.22
C THR A 98 -3.87 8.04 32.81
N THR A 99 -4.39 9.23 32.52
CA THR A 99 -5.72 9.41 31.93
C THR A 99 -5.63 9.35 30.41
N ASN A 100 -6.30 8.39 29.79
CA ASN A 100 -6.15 8.08 28.37
C ASN A 100 -7.36 7.29 27.81
N ASP A 101 -7.30 6.90 26.54
CA ASP A 101 -8.42 6.24 25.84
C ASP A 101 -8.81 4.86 26.43
N PHE A 102 -8.00 4.27 27.31
CA PHE A 102 -8.31 2.97 27.93
C PHE A 102 -9.28 3.09 29.11
N ASP A 103 -9.40 4.26 29.75
CA ASP A 103 -10.11 4.46 31.02
C ASP A 103 -11.57 4.00 30.98
N THR A 104 -12.24 4.18 29.84
CA THR A 104 -13.66 3.82 29.65
C THR A 104 -13.86 2.40 29.10
N THR A 105 -12.78 1.74 28.69
CA THR A 105 -12.86 0.40 28.10
C THR A 105 -13.29 -0.66 29.13
N PRO A 106 -13.92 -1.77 28.71
CA PRO A 106 -14.17 -2.91 29.58
C PRO A 106 -12.92 -3.46 30.28
N TRP A 107 -11.73 -3.27 29.69
CA TRP A 107 -10.47 -3.66 30.30
C TRP A 107 -10.18 -2.91 31.63
N CYS A 108 -10.62 -1.66 31.72
CA CYS A 108 -10.49 -0.82 32.92
C CYS A 108 -11.75 -0.82 33.80
N THR A 109 -12.94 -0.98 33.21
CA THR A 109 -14.22 -0.85 33.94
C THR A 109 -14.80 -2.17 34.44
N THR A 110 -14.56 -3.28 33.71
CA THR A 110 -15.21 -4.57 33.99
C THR A 110 -14.22 -5.65 34.41
N SER A 111 -13.09 -5.78 33.67
CA SER A 111 -12.17 -6.89 33.85
C SER A 111 -10.81 -6.59 33.24
N GLY A 112 -9.72 -6.88 33.92
CA GLY A 112 -8.38 -6.76 33.34
C GLY A 112 -7.36 -6.23 34.31
N THR A 113 -6.12 -6.12 33.84
CA THR A 113 -5.01 -5.57 34.63
C THR A 113 -5.21 -4.09 34.94
N CYS A 114 -5.97 -3.35 34.14
CA CYS A 114 -6.33 -1.97 34.43
C CYS A 114 -7.36 -1.83 35.56
N GLN A 115 -8.44 -2.62 35.51
CA GLN A 115 -9.43 -2.66 36.59
C GLN A 115 -8.79 -3.04 37.94
N ALA A 116 -7.80 -3.94 37.93
CA ALA A 116 -7.02 -4.31 39.10
C ALA A 116 -6.03 -3.21 39.56
N THR A 117 -6.04 -2.03 38.92
CA THR A 117 -5.11 -0.90 39.13
C THR A 117 -3.64 -1.23 38.91
N ALA A 118 -3.33 -2.39 38.31
CA ALA A 118 -1.98 -2.86 38.04
C ALA A 118 -1.38 -2.23 36.77
N SER A 119 -2.22 -1.67 35.90
CA SER A 119 -1.83 -1.03 34.64
C SER A 119 -2.74 0.16 34.34
N GLN A 120 -2.20 1.23 33.77
CA GLN A 120 -2.92 2.38 33.22
C GLN A 120 -2.95 2.32 31.68
N ILE A 121 -2.05 1.54 31.08
CA ILE A 121 -2.00 1.24 29.65
C ILE A 121 -1.66 -0.25 29.43
N PRO A 122 -2.01 -0.85 28.29
CA PRO A 122 -1.64 -2.22 27.97
C PRO A 122 -0.13 -2.44 28.01
N LYS A 123 0.31 -3.59 28.49
CA LYS A 123 1.74 -3.97 28.46
C LYS A 123 2.36 -3.94 27.06
N THR A 124 1.53 -4.15 26.04
CA THR A 124 1.88 -4.10 24.62
C THR A 124 2.17 -2.69 24.09
N CYS A 125 1.82 -1.65 24.85
CA CYS A 125 2.22 -0.27 24.59
C CYS A 125 3.63 0.09 25.10
N CYS A 126 4.31 -0.83 25.76
CA CYS A 126 5.67 -0.61 26.24
C CYS A 126 6.71 -0.79 25.13
N LYS A 127 7.76 0.03 25.18
CA LYS A 127 8.92 -0.10 24.30
C LYS A 127 9.57 -1.47 24.50
N ASP A 128 10.07 -2.02 23.40
CA ASP A 128 10.77 -3.31 23.33
C ASP A 128 9.95 -4.54 23.78
N VAL A 129 8.63 -4.35 23.95
CA VAL A 129 7.68 -5.44 24.11
C VAL A 129 7.29 -6.02 22.76
N THR A 130 7.26 -7.35 22.72
CA THR A 130 6.90 -8.21 21.60
C THR A 130 5.86 -9.22 22.06
N LEU A 131 5.27 -9.98 21.13
CA LEU A 131 4.35 -11.07 21.46
C LEU A 131 4.96 -12.12 22.41
N ALA A 132 6.28 -12.33 22.36
CA ALA A 132 6.97 -13.35 23.15
C ALA A 132 7.23 -12.90 24.61
N ASN A 133 7.52 -11.63 24.83
CA ASN A 133 7.97 -11.10 26.12
C ASN A 133 6.97 -10.14 26.80
N TYR A 134 5.76 -9.96 26.27
CA TYR A 134 4.78 -9.00 26.81
C TYR A 134 4.46 -9.20 28.30
N SER A 135 4.49 -10.43 28.81
CA SER A 135 4.24 -10.71 30.23
C SER A 135 5.31 -10.10 31.15
N SER A 136 6.51 -9.83 30.61
CA SER A 136 7.67 -9.26 31.29
C SER A 136 7.80 -7.75 31.09
N ALA A 137 6.75 -7.07 30.60
CA ALA A 137 6.76 -5.62 30.43
C ALA A 137 7.09 -4.91 31.76
N PRO A 138 7.97 -3.89 31.77
CA PRO A 138 8.33 -3.18 32.98
C PRO A 138 7.14 -2.46 33.62
N SER A 139 6.95 -2.66 34.92
CA SER A 139 5.88 -1.99 35.69
C SER A 139 5.85 -0.46 35.53
N PRO A 140 6.99 0.27 35.58
CA PRO A 140 6.98 1.72 35.40
C PRO A 140 6.38 2.19 34.06
N CYS A 141 6.51 1.39 33.00
CA CYS A 141 5.93 1.74 31.71
C CYS A 141 4.41 1.67 31.74
N HIS A 142 3.85 0.54 32.19
CA HIS A 142 2.42 0.30 32.07
C HIS A 142 1.60 0.80 33.26
N ALA A 143 2.19 0.90 34.45
CA ALA A 143 1.49 1.35 35.67
C ALA A 143 1.61 2.86 35.92
N SER A 144 2.69 3.50 35.49
CA SER A 144 2.93 4.94 35.74
C SER A 144 2.92 5.80 34.47
N VAL A 145 2.84 5.17 33.28
CA VAL A 145 2.89 5.85 31.98
C VAL A 145 4.09 6.79 31.91
N ASN A 146 5.24 6.19 31.61
CA ASN A 146 6.61 6.72 31.63
C ASN A 146 7.44 6.35 32.88
N PRO A 147 8.73 6.04 32.70
CA PRO A 147 9.45 5.95 31.42
C PRO A 147 9.18 4.62 30.68
N GLY A 148 9.26 4.65 29.34
CA GLY A 148 9.27 3.43 28.51
C GLY A 148 8.00 3.13 27.69
N THR A 149 7.06 4.07 27.58
CA THR A 149 5.81 3.92 26.81
C THR A 149 5.95 4.43 25.37
N TYR A 150 5.20 3.86 24.42
CA TYR A 150 4.94 4.51 23.13
C TYR A 150 3.95 5.66 23.32
N ASN A 151 4.45 6.90 23.32
CA ASN A 151 3.60 8.09 23.45
C ASN A 151 2.73 8.38 22.21
N PRO A 152 3.17 8.13 20.96
CA PRO A 152 2.35 8.45 19.79
C PRO A 152 1.07 7.62 19.72
N GLY A 153 -0.05 8.28 19.45
CA GLY A 153 -1.34 7.68 19.16
C GLY A 153 -1.35 6.94 17.83
N CYS A 154 -2.09 5.83 17.77
CA CYS A 154 -2.14 5.01 16.55
C CYS A 154 -2.94 5.65 15.41
N PHE A 155 -3.72 6.71 15.67
CA PHE A 155 -4.54 7.34 14.64
C PHE A 155 -3.72 7.96 13.49
N GLU A 156 -2.68 8.74 13.80
CA GLU A 156 -1.87 9.40 12.76
C GLU A 156 -1.15 8.36 11.88
N LEU A 157 -0.78 7.23 12.46
CA LEU A 157 -0.23 6.13 11.70
C LEU A 157 -1.27 5.44 10.82
N VAL A 158 -2.45 5.12 11.36
CA VAL A 158 -3.52 4.49 10.57
C VAL A 158 -3.92 5.42 9.41
N LYS A 159 -3.93 6.73 9.64
CA LYS A 159 -4.10 7.74 8.59
C LYS A 159 -3.00 7.67 7.53
N LEU A 160 -1.73 7.57 7.91
CA LEU A 160 -0.63 7.40 6.95
C LEU A 160 -0.76 6.09 6.16
N LEU A 161 -1.08 4.99 6.83
CA LEU A 161 -1.29 3.67 6.22
C LEU A 161 -2.51 3.67 5.28
N SER A 162 -3.57 4.40 5.59
CA SER A 162 -4.78 4.48 4.77
C SER A 162 -4.56 5.16 3.42
N ILE A 163 -3.56 6.04 3.33
CA ILE A 163 -3.16 6.69 2.08
C ILE A 163 -2.19 5.79 1.30
N ALA A 164 -1.38 4.99 2.00
CA ALA A 164 -0.39 4.09 1.40
C ALA A 164 -0.97 2.75 0.91
N SER A 165 -2.08 2.28 1.49
CA SER A 165 -2.62 0.92 1.30
C SER A 165 -3.42 0.71 0.01
N VAL A 166 -3.73 1.75 -0.75
CA VAL A 166 -4.08 1.57 -2.17
C VAL A 166 -2.76 1.38 -2.88
N GLU A 167 -2.21 0.16 -2.91
CA GLU A 167 -0.86 -0.14 -3.38
C GLU A 167 -0.68 0.41 -4.80
N PRO A 168 -0.15 1.64 -4.95
CA PRO A 168 -0.25 2.36 -6.21
C PRO A 168 0.67 1.70 -7.23
N CYS A 169 1.72 1.03 -6.71
CA CYS A 169 2.59 0.15 -7.44
C CYS A 169 1.83 -1.02 -8.07
N GLN A 170 0.86 -1.66 -7.43
CA GLN A 170 0.14 -2.77 -8.06
C GLN A 170 -0.71 -2.30 -9.23
N VAL A 171 -1.46 -1.21 -9.06
CA VAL A 171 -2.28 -0.63 -10.14
C VAL A 171 -1.39 -0.09 -11.27
N PHE A 172 -0.28 0.56 -10.91
CA PHE A 172 0.71 1.05 -11.88
C PHE A 172 1.38 -0.10 -12.64
N MET A 173 1.86 -1.13 -11.95
CA MET A 173 2.51 -2.30 -12.54
C MET A 173 1.54 -3.06 -13.44
N LEU A 174 0.29 -3.24 -13.02
CA LEU A 174 -0.74 -3.87 -13.84
C LEU A 174 -1.04 -3.04 -15.09
N SER A 175 -1.27 -1.73 -14.94
CA SER A 175 -1.52 -0.81 -16.05
C SER A 175 -0.35 -0.77 -17.04
N PHE A 176 0.88 -0.71 -16.53
CA PHE A 176 2.10 -0.71 -17.33
C PHE A 176 2.29 -2.03 -18.09
N SER A 177 2.07 -3.17 -17.42
CA SER A 177 2.17 -4.49 -18.04
C SER A 177 1.14 -4.66 -19.16
N LEU A 178 -0.10 -4.24 -18.94
CA LEU A 178 -1.15 -4.27 -19.97
C LEU A 178 -0.82 -3.34 -21.15
N SER A 179 -0.23 -2.18 -20.87
CA SER A 179 0.19 -1.23 -21.90
C SER A 179 1.33 -1.81 -22.78
N ILE A 180 2.32 -2.48 -22.18
CA ILE A 180 3.38 -3.17 -22.94
C ILE A 180 2.83 -4.29 -23.81
N LEU A 181 1.92 -5.11 -23.27
CA LEU A 181 1.32 -6.20 -24.02
C LEU A 181 0.55 -5.69 -25.25
N ALA A 182 -0.23 -4.62 -25.08
CA ALA A 182 -0.93 -3.98 -26.19
C ALA A 182 0.06 -3.45 -27.27
N ILE A 183 1.20 -2.89 -26.86
CA ILE A 183 2.24 -2.41 -27.78
C ILE A 183 2.83 -3.56 -28.60
N LEU A 184 3.21 -4.65 -27.95
CA LEU A 184 3.81 -5.81 -28.63
C LEU A 184 2.84 -6.38 -29.67
N GLN A 185 1.55 -6.47 -29.36
CA GLN A 185 0.53 -6.92 -30.31
C GLN A 185 0.41 -5.99 -31.53
N ILE A 186 0.45 -4.67 -31.33
CA ILE A 186 0.36 -3.72 -32.44
C ILE A 186 1.62 -3.78 -33.32
N LEU A 187 2.80 -3.91 -32.72
CA LEU A 187 4.06 -4.08 -33.46
C LEU A 187 4.05 -5.35 -34.30
N ASP A 188 3.61 -6.48 -33.72
CA ASP A 188 3.49 -7.75 -34.44
C ASP A 188 2.52 -7.64 -35.62
N ALA A 189 1.38 -6.97 -35.44
CA ALA A 189 0.42 -6.74 -36.52
C ALA A 189 1.02 -5.89 -37.66
N ILE A 190 1.78 -4.84 -37.34
CA ILE A 190 2.44 -3.99 -38.34
C ILE A 190 3.51 -4.79 -39.10
N VAL A 191 4.35 -5.54 -38.38
CA VAL A 191 5.39 -6.38 -39.01
C VAL A 191 4.74 -7.40 -39.93
N ALA A 192 3.67 -8.07 -39.50
CA ALA A 192 2.91 -8.99 -40.35
C ALA A 192 2.41 -8.28 -41.62
N ILE A 193 1.76 -7.12 -41.50
CA ILE A 193 1.23 -6.36 -42.64
C ILE A 193 2.34 -5.92 -43.61
N VAL A 194 3.53 -5.57 -43.12
CA VAL A 194 4.63 -5.13 -43.98
C VAL A 194 5.33 -6.33 -44.62
N VAL A 195 5.64 -7.39 -43.87
CA VAL A 195 6.47 -8.50 -44.33
C VAL A 195 5.69 -9.50 -45.18
N LEU A 196 4.43 -9.79 -44.86
CA LEU A 196 3.61 -10.75 -45.63
C LEU A 196 3.50 -10.39 -47.12
N PRO A 197 3.20 -9.14 -47.52
CA PRO A 197 3.15 -8.75 -48.93
C PRO A 197 4.50 -8.92 -49.65
N PHE A 198 5.62 -8.63 -48.97
CA PHE A 198 6.94 -8.83 -49.56
C PHE A 198 7.23 -10.31 -49.79
N LEU A 199 6.92 -11.19 -48.82
CA LEU A 199 7.08 -12.63 -48.97
C LEU A 199 6.18 -13.22 -50.07
N ILE A 200 4.92 -12.76 -50.15
CA ILE A 200 3.98 -13.17 -51.20
C ILE A 200 4.51 -12.73 -52.58
N TYR A 201 5.00 -11.49 -52.70
CA TYR A 201 5.56 -10.98 -53.94
C TYR A 201 6.79 -11.77 -54.40
N ASP A 202 7.75 -12.03 -53.51
CA ASP A 202 8.94 -12.84 -53.82
C ASP A 202 8.58 -14.27 -54.20
N PHE A 203 7.58 -14.87 -53.54
CA PHE A 203 7.10 -16.21 -53.86
C PHE A 203 6.42 -16.29 -55.24
N ILE A 204 5.60 -15.29 -55.59
CA ILE A 204 4.95 -15.22 -56.91
C ILE A 204 5.98 -15.03 -58.03
N ILE A 205 7.01 -14.20 -57.80
CA ILE A 205 8.05 -13.96 -58.80
C ILE A 205 9.00 -15.15 -58.96
N ASN A 206 9.45 -15.78 -57.87
CA ASN A 206 10.37 -16.93 -57.95
C ASN A 206 9.71 -18.23 -58.45
N ARG A 207 8.38 -18.28 -58.57
CA ARG A 207 7.64 -19.39 -59.20
C ARG A 207 7.38 -19.21 -60.70
N LYS A 208 7.73 -18.06 -61.29
CA LYS A 208 7.77 -17.86 -62.75
C LYS A 208 9.18 -18.10 -63.26
#